data_AF-A0A0B7NJL7-F1
#
_entry.id   AF-A0A0B7NJL7-F1
#
_cell.length_a   1.000
_cell.length_b   1.000
_cell.length_c   1.000
_cell.angle_alpha   90.00
_cell.angle_beta   90.00
_cell.angle_gamma   90.00
#
_symmetry.space_group_name_H-M   'P 1'
#
loop_
_entity.id
_entity.type
_entity.pdbx_description
1 polymer ?
#
loop_
_entity_poly.entity_id
_entity_poly.type
_entity_poly.pdbx_seq_one_letter_code
_entity_poly.pdbx_strand_id
1 'polypeptide(L)'
;MSPAPSNLLEQVSLVLQPNASVSNSEKIAVLQAFAATMTASLSFERATEILQAVPLGLFYYGFSVEDDQLTTIATTSAGLSFLEKANLLGTITTVLDNPDDFDVVVQLVKCAVLKFMGNLGENEQIPFEAMSNKYKIMEKIEKCLETQNIEILIVAISTIGLVGSHPTGLKLLSDSLLTTFFSRYETAVGQVKAVYLQSISKMISVRDGTEQVEISTMNIYERIQGRPSTLLSLIKEAKQPEDSVRVASFAVMQAIAYHAWGVQLMAQSNEFMNYILNRSTEYTEQGQSWKYAIIQTLASAPDASRVLNEHYAQLQVYVRQGAHFKILEPAAAVENS
;
A
#
# COMPACT_ATOMS: atom_id res chain seq x y z
N MET A 1 -30.35 22.88 43.14
CA MET A 1 -29.11 22.09 43.25
C MET A 1 -29.15 21.09 42.12
N SER A 2 -28.42 21.33 41.02
CA SER A 2 -28.32 20.36 39.92
C SER A 2 -27.56 19.13 40.39
N PRO A 3 -27.95 17.91 39.97
CA PRO A 3 -27.18 16.73 40.31
C PRO A 3 -25.81 16.81 39.64
N ALA A 4 -24.77 16.37 40.35
CA ALA A 4 -23.41 16.29 39.83
C ALA A 4 -23.39 15.45 38.54
N PRO A 5 -22.50 15.76 37.57
CA PRO A 5 -22.41 14.99 36.33
C PRO A 5 -22.12 13.54 36.69
N SER A 6 -22.98 12.63 36.25
CA SER A 6 -22.74 11.20 36.30
C SER A 6 -21.38 10.90 35.67
N ASN A 7 -20.64 9.98 36.29
CA ASN A 7 -19.30 9.59 35.87
C ASN A 7 -19.30 9.35 34.35
N LEU A 8 -18.47 10.10 33.61
CA LEU A 8 -18.39 10.02 32.13
C LEU A 8 -18.22 8.58 31.63
N LEU A 9 -17.59 7.70 32.43
CA LEU A 9 -17.49 6.26 32.16
C LEU A 9 -18.82 5.51 32.21
N GLU A 10 -19.71 5.81 33.16
CA GLU A 10 -21.02 5.16 33.24
C GLU A 10 -21.88 5.53 32.04
N GLN A 11 -21.74 6.77 31.55
CA GLN A 11 -22.39 7.22 30.32
C GLN A 11 -21.85 6.47 29.10
N VAL A 12 -20.52 6.31 28.98
CA VAL A 12 -19.87 5.55 27.90
C VAL A 12 -20.32 4.08 27.91
N SER A 13 -20.28 3.43 29.07
CA SER A 13 -20.70 2.03 29.21
C SER A 13 -22.17 1.82 28.84
N LEU A 14 -23.08 2.68 29.31
CA LEU A 14 -24.51 2.59 29.00
C LEU A 14 -24.82 2.83 27.53
N VAL A 15 -24.14 3.79 26.91
CA VAL A 15 -24.38 4.19 25.51
C VAL A 15 -23.82 3.16 24.52
N LEU A 16 -22.76 2.43 24.88
CA LEU A 16 -22.15 1.42 24.04
C LEU A 16 -22.83 0.04 24.12
N GLN A 17 -23.76 -0.19 25.06
CA GLN A 17 -24.46 -1.48 25.14
C GLN A 17 -25.14 -1.83 23.80
N PRO A 18 -25.15 -3.12 23.39
CA PRO A 18 -25.76 -3.56 22.14
C PRO A 18 -27.23 -3.15 22.00
N ASN A 19 -27.94 -3.06 23.12
CA ASN A 19 -29.38 -2.76 23.19
C ASN A 19 -29.66 -1.28 23.50
N ALA A 20 -28.64 -0.43 23.55
CA ALA A 20 -28.80 0.98 23.88
C ALA A 20 -29.59 1.69 22.77
N SER A 21 -30.69 2.35 23.13
CA SER A 21 -31.60 3.12 22.25
C SER A 21 -31.00 4.46 21.82
N VAL A 22 -29.70 4.49 21.52
CA VAL A 22 -28.91 5.69 21.31
C VAL A 22 -28.37 5.65 19.88
N SER A 23 -28.42 6.78 19.17
CA SER A 23 -27.98 6.84 17.78
C SER A 23 -26.47 6.60 17.65
N ASN A 24 -26.00 6.06 16.53
CA ASN A 24 -24.56 5.84 16.32
C ASN A 24 -23.75 7.16 16.41
N SER A 25 -24.34 8.27 15.97
CA SER A 25 -23.80 9.63 16.11
C SER A 25 -23.56 10.04 17.57
N GLU A 26 -24.48 9.70 18.47
CA GLU A 26 -24.34 9.96 19.91
C GLU A 26 -23.33 9.01 20.56
N LYS A 27 -23.29 7.74 20.15
CA LYS A 27 -22.25 6.79 20.59
C LYS A 27 -20.84 7.30 20.26
N ILE A 28 -20.67 7.90 19.08
CA ILE A 28 -19.42 8.52 18.63
C ILE A 28 -19.10 9.77 19.45
N ALA A 29 -20.05 10.69 19.65
CA ALA A 29 -19.83 11.89 20.44
C ALA A 29 -19.40 11.57 21.87
N VAL A 30 -19.95 10.50 22.45
CA VAL A 30 -19.58 10.00 23.78
C VAL A 30 -18.18 9.37 23.78
N LEU A 31 -17.80 8.60 22.76
CA LEU A 31 -16.44 8.09 22.59
C LEU A 31 -15.42 9.23 22.36
N GLN A 32 -15.78 10.28 21.64
CA GLN A 32 -14.93 11.46 21.39
C GLN A 32 -14.73 12.28 22.67
N ALA A 33 -15.80 12.51 23.44
CA ALA A 33 -15.72 13.16 24.74
C ALA A 33 -14.89 12.33 25.74
N PHE A 34 -14.98 11.00 25.66
CA PHE A 34 -14.17 10.08 26.44
C PHE A 34 -12.69 10.11 26.03
N ALA A 35 -12.40 10.05 24.73
CA ALA A 35 -11.03 10.14 24.19
C ALA A 35 -10.37 11.48 24.56
N ALA A 36 -11.10 12.59 24.46
CA ALA A 36 -10.62 13.93 24.84
C ALA A 36 -10.36 14.07 26.35
N THR A 37 -10.98 13.24 27.19
CA THR A 37 -10.76 13.20 28.64
C THR A 37 -9.70 12.20 29.09
N MET A 38 -9.14 11.40 28.17
CA MET A 38 -8.06 10.43 28.44
C MET A 38 -6.67 11.05 28.71
N THR A 39 -6.60 12.28 29.22
CA THR A 39 -5.36 12.85 29.78
C THR A 39 -5.04 12.31 31.18
N ALA A 40 -6.02 11.68 31.86
CA ALA A 40 -5.86 11.08 33.17
C ALA A 40 -5.91 9.54 33.08
N SER A 41 -4.97 8.90 33.78
CA SER A 41 -4.73 7.46 33.86
C SER A 41 -6.00 6.64 34.11
N LEU A 42 -6.55 6.04 33.05
CA LEU A 42 -7.55 4.98 33.16
C LEU A 42 -6.88 3.68 33.62
N SER A 43 -7.47 2.97 34.57
CA SER A 43 -6.95 1.65 34.96
C SER A 43 -7.22 0.62 33.86
N PHE A 44 -6.29 -0.33 33.74
CA PHE A 44 -6.33 -1.41 32.75
C PHE A 44 -7.66 -2.17 32.75
N GLU A 45 -8.14 -2.61 33.92
CA GLU A 45 -9.40 -3.38 34.00
C GLU A 45 -10.60 -2.59 33.47
N ARG A 46 -10.63 -1.27 33.68
CA ARG A 46 -11.76 -0.42 33.30
C ARG A 46 -11.80 -0.07 31.81
N ALA A 47 -10.64 0.00 31.15
CA ALA A 47 -10.58 0.15 29.70
C ALA A 47 -11.10 -1.12 28.99
N THR A 48 -10.74 -2.29 29.50
CA THR A 48 -11.15 -3.59 28.97
C THR A 48 -12.68 -3.78 29.05
N GLU A 49 -13.32 -3.41 30.16
CA GLU A 49 -14.79 -3.50 30.32
C GLU A 49 -15.56 -2.64 29.31
N ILE A 50 -15.10 -1.41 29.04
CA ILE A 50 -15.74 -0.51 28.06
C ILE A 50 -15.65 -1.10 26.65
N LEU A 51 -14.48 -1.61 26.27
CA LEU A 51 -14.19 -2.02 24.92
C LEU A 51 -14.77 -3.39 24.55
N GLN A 52 -14.97 -4.27 25.54
CA GLN A 52 -15.70 -5.53 25.36
C GLN A 52 -17.20 -5.33 25.11
N ALA A 53 -17.75 -4.18 25.50
CA ALA A 53 -19.16 -3.84 25.28
C ALA A 53 -19.43 -3.19 23.91
N VAL A 54 -18.40 -2.75 23.18
CA VAL A 54 -18.51 -2.03 21.90
C VAL A 54 -18.91 -3.00 20.77
N PRO A 55 -20.08 -2.81 20.12
CA PRO A 55 -20.46 -3.58 18.95
C PRO A 55 -19.45 -3.42 17.81
N LEU A 56 -19.17 -4.51 17.08
CA LEU A 56 -18.27 -4.52 15.90
C LEU A 56 -18.55 -3.38 14.89
N GLY A 57 -19.82 -3.00 14.72
CA GLY A 57 -20.21 -1.88 13.85
C GLY A 57 -19.68 -0.51 14.30
N LEU A 58 -19.39 -0.30 15.59
CA LEU A 58 -18.78 0.94 16.08
C LEU A 58 -17.26 1.00 15.83
N PHE A 59 -16.60 -0.16 15.72
CA PHE A 59 -15.22 -0.21 15.26
C PHE A 59 -15.11 0.30 13.81
N TYR A 60 -16.06 -0.07 12.93
CA TYR A 60 -16.11 0.50 11.59
C TYR A 60 -16.14 2.03 11.63
N TYR A 61 -17.00 2.67 12.43
CA TYR A 61 -17.00 4.13 12.57
C TYR A 61 -15.69 4.70 13.18
N GLY A 62 -15.07 4.00 14.13
CA GLY A 62 -13.76 4.39 14.68
C GLY A 62 -12.60 4.30 13.68
N PHE A 63 -12.75 3.47 12.63
CA PHE A 63 -11.78 3.32 11.53
C PHE A 63 -12.18 4.05 10.23
N SER A 64 -13.46 4.40 10.05
CA SER A 64 -14.01 4.90 8.77
C SER A 64 -14.37 6.39 8.76
N VAL A 65 -14.41 7.07 9.90
CA VAL A 65 -14.60 8.53 9.92
C VAL A 65 -13.27 9.18 9.54
N GLU A 66 -13.36 10.15 8.63
CA GLU A 66 -12.32 10.83 7.82
C GLU A 66 -11.03 11.30 8.53
N ASP A 67 -10.87 11.07 9.83
CA ASP A 67 -9.74 11.52 10.65
C ASP A 67 -8.75 10.42 11.08
N ASP A 68 -8.91 9.16 10.68
CA ASP A 68 -7.95 8.07 10.94
C ASP A 68 -7.43 8.05 12.41
N GLN A 69 -8.31 8.40 13.35
CA GLN A 69 -7.92 8.81 14.71
C GLN A 69 -7.32 7.64 15.49
N LEU A 70 -7.87 6.44 15.28
CA LEU A 70 -7.37 5.23 15.93
C LEU A 70 -6.00 4.82 15.37
N THR A 71 -5.77 5.01 14.07
CA THR A 71 -4.45 4.89 13.44
C THR A 71 -3.49 5.91 14.05
N THR A 72 -3.91 7.17 14.18
CA THR A 72 -3.11 8.24 14.80
C THR A 72 -2.76 7.96 16.27
N ILE A 73 -3.68 7.37 17.03
CA ILE A 73 -3.41 6.94 18.41
C ILE A 73 -2.41 5.77 18.41
N ALA A 74 -2.62 4.77 17.56
CA ALA A 74 -1.81 3.57 17.48
C ALA A 74 -0.38 3.83 16.95
N THR A 75 -0.13 4.95 16.28
CA THR A 75 1.22 5.37 15.88
C THR A 75 2.03 5.97 17.03
N THR A 76 1.41 6.22 18.19
CA THR A 76 2.12 6.62 19.41
C THR A 76 2.44 5.40 20.29
N SER A 77 3.60 5.40 20.96
CA SER A 77 3.98 4.32 21.88
C SER A 77 2.96 4.11 23.01
N ALA A 78 2.40 5.20 23.55
CA ALA A 78 1.38 5.16 24.61
C ALA A 78 0.04 4.59 24.10
N GLY A 79 -0.41 5.05 22.92
CA GLY A 79 -1.65 4.56 22.31
C GLY A 79 -1.55 3.10 21.91
N LEU A 80 -0.44 2.67 21.32
CA LEU A 80 -0.22 1.27 21.01
C LEU A 80 -0.21 0.39 22.27
N SER A 81 0.52 0.83 23.31
CA SER A 81 0.55 0.12 24.60
C SER A 81 -0.84 0.02 25.22
N PHE A 82 -1.68 1.04 25.07
CA PHE A 82 -3.07 1.02 25.52
C PHE A 82 -3.90 -0.01 24.73
N LEU A 83 -3.80 -0.01 23.40
CA LEU A 83 -4.52 -0.96 22.54
C LEU A 83 -4.13 -2.42 22.83
N GLU A 84 -2.84 -2.68 23.04
CA GLU A 84 -2.34 -4.01 23.43
C GLU A 84 -2.87 -4.43 24.80
N LYS A 85 -2.79 -3.52 25.77
CA LYS A 85 -3.25 -3.78 27.14
C LYS A 85 -4.74 -4.05 27.19
N ALA A 86 -5.55 -3.26 26.49
CA ALA A 86 -6.99 -3.46 26.39
C ALA A 86 -7.37 -4.72 25.56
N ASN A 87 -6.40 -5.47 25.04
CA ASN A 87 -6.58 -6.60 24.12
C ASN A 87 -7.38 -6.23 22.85
N LEU A 88 -7.39 -4.96 22.48
CA LEU A 88 -8.12 -4.49 21.31
C LEU A 88 -7.54 -5.03 20.02
N LEU A 89 -6.21 -5.06 19.90
CA LEU A 89 -5.55 -5.62 18.72
C LEU A 89 -5.89 -7.10 18.53
N GLY A 90 -6.04 -7.85 19.62
CA GLY A 90 -6.51 -9.23 19.58
C GLY A 90 -7.93 -9.31 19.01
N THR A 91 -8.88 -8.58 19.61
CA THR A 91 -10.27 -8.57 19.15
C THR A 91 -10.40 -8.10 17.70
N ILE A 92 -9.74 -7.00 17.32
CA ILE A 92 -9.78 -6.42 15.97
C ILE A 92 -9.23 -7.42 14.94
N THR A 93 -8.11 -8.08 15.23
CA THR A 93 -7.51 -9.05 14.29
C THR A 93 -8.34 -10.33 14.15
N THR A 94 -9.20 -10.70 15.11
CA THR A 94 -10.11 -11.86 14.94
C THR A 94 -11.17 -11.64 13.87
N VAL A 95 -11.48 -10.39 13.52
CA VAL A 95 -12.47 -10.10 12.46
C VAL A 95 -12.00 -10.62 11.10
N LEU A 96 -10.68 -10.66 10.86
CA LEU A 96 -10.12 -11.18 9.61
C LEU A 96 -10.41 -12.68 9.41
N ASP A 97 -10.64 -13.43 10.50
CA ASP A 97 -10.97 -14.86 10.44
C ASP A 97 -12.48 -15.14 10.20
N ASN A 98 -13.33 -14.12 10.16
CA ASN A 98 -14.76 -14.31 9.89
C ASN A 98 -14.98 -14.85 8.46
N PRO A 99 -15.64 -15.99 8.23
CA PRO A 99 -15.77 -16.56 6.89
C PRO A 99 -16.84 -15.87 6.01
N ASP A 100 -17.70 -15.02 6.57
CA ASP A 100 -18.81 -14.41 5.83
C ASP A 100 -18.38 -13.14 5.09
N ASP A 101 -17.59 -13.33 4.04
CA ASP A 101 -17.05 -12.24 3.21
C ASP A 101 -18.12 -11.49 2.39
N PHE A 102 -19.37 -11.94 2.37
CA PHE A 102 -20.46 -11.31 1.62
C PHE A 102 -21.41 -10.50 2.51
N ASP A 103 -21.35 -10.66 3.84
CA ASP A 103 -22.01 -9.74 4.75
C ASP A 103 -21.35 -8.36 4.65
N VAL A 104 -22.18 -7.34 4.38
CA VAL A 104 -21.71 -5.97 4.16
C VAL A 104 -20.98 -5.42 5.38
N VAL A 105 -21.44 -5.73 6.59
CA VAL A 105 -20.80 -5.23 7.82
C VAL A 105 -19.45 -5.92 8.02
N VAL A 106 -19.38 -7.24 7.82
CA VAL A 106 -18.12 -8.01 7.91
C VAL A 106 -17.11 -7.50 6.88
N GLN A 107 -17.52 -7.33 5.62
CA GLN A 107 -16.68 -6.77 4.55
C GLN A 107 -16.11 -5.41 4.95
N LEU A 108 -16.98 -4.48 5.36
CA LEU A 108 -16.58 -3.14 5.75
C LEU A 108 -15.59 -3.12 6.93
N VAL A 109 -15.84 -3.94 7.96
CA VAL A 109 -14.93 -4.05 9.10
C VAL A 109 -13.62 -4.70 8.69
N LYS A 110 -13.62 -5.79 7.90
CA LYS A 110 -12.37 -6.40 7.41
C LYS A 110 -11.52 -5.42 6.62
N CYS A 111 -12.12 -4.66 5.70
CA CYS A 111 -11.44 -3.62 4.94
C CYS A 111 -10.84 -2.55 5.88
N ALA A 112 -11.57 -2.10 6.89
CA ALA A 112 -11.08 -1.16 7.88
C ALA A 112 -9.89 -1.72 8.69
N VAL A 113 -9.99 -2.96 9.15
CA VAL A 113 -8.91 -3.64 9.89
C VAL A 113 -7.66 -3.80 9.02
N LEU A 114 -7.81 -4.25 7.78
CA LEU A 114 -6.68 -4.40 6.85
C LEU A 114 -5.98 -3.06 6.60
N LYS A 115 -6.72 -1.97 6.33
CA LYS A 115 -6.16 -0.62 6.19
C LYS A 115 -5.39 -0.19 7.43
N PHE A 116 -5.98 -0.37 8.61
CA PHE A 116 -5.32 -0.06 9.87
C PHE A 116 -4.01 -0.83 10.03
N MET A 117 -4.00 -2.15 9.75
CA MET A 117 -2.76 -2.95 9.81
C MET A 117 -1.72 -2.53 8.77
N GLY A 118 -2.15 -2.12 7.57
CA GLY A 118 -1.27 -1.59 6.54
C GLY A 118 -0.59 -0.30 6.99
N ASN A 119 -1.35 0.63 7.56
CA ASN A 119 -0.81 1.88 8.09
C ASN A 119 0.15 1.65 9.27
N LEU A 120 -0.17 0.72 10.17
CA LEU A 120 0.76 0.36 11.25
C LEU A 120 2.03 -0.30 10.73
N GLY A 121 1.90 -1.17 9.73
CA GLY A 121 3.03 -1.88 9.14
C GLY A 121 3.92 -1.02 8.27
N GLU A 122 3.39 0.04 7.64
CA GLU A 122 4.17 1.02 6.88
C GLU A 122 5.01 1.93 7.80
N ASN A 123 4.57 2.17 9.04
CA ASN A 123 5.25 3.08 9.95
C ASN A 123 6.45 2.42 10.66
N GLU A 124 7.66 2.75 10.21
CA GLU A 124 8.93 2.25 10.76
C GLU A 124 9.17 2.58 12.26
N GLN A 125 8.43 3.54 12.83
CA GLN A 125 8.54 3.88 14.26
C GLN A 125 7.76 2.91 15.17
N ILE A 126 6.93 2.05 14.58
CA ILE A 126 6.09 1.09 15.31
C ILE A 126 6.79 -0.27 15.34
N PRO A 127 6.82 -0.99 16.48
CA PRO A 127 7.35 -2.36 16.56
C PRO A 127 6.38 -3.37 15.94
N PHE A 128 6.01 -3.17 14.67
CA PHE A 128 4.98 -3.95 13.98
C PHE A 128 5.34 -5.43 13.85
N GLU A 129 6.61 -5.79 13.71
CA GLU A 129 7.05 -7.19 13.67
C GLU A 129 6.61 -7.99 14.91
N ALA A 130 6.86 -7.46 16.11
CA ALA A 130 6.49 -8.14 17.36
C ALA A 130 4.97 -8.30 17.47
N MET A 131 4.22 -7.27 17.09
CA MET A 131 2.76 -7.28 17.06
C MET A 131 2.22 -8.28 16.05
N SER A 132 2.77 -8.28 14.83
CA SER A 132 2.39 -9.16 13.74
C SER A 132 2.61 -10.61 14.10
N ASN A 133 3.75 -10.93 14.72
CA ASN A 133 4.07 -12.26 15.23
C ASN A 133 3.13 -12.71 16.36
N LYS A 134 2.76 -11.81 17.27
CA LYS A 134 1.87 -12.10 18.40
C LYS A 134 0.44 -12.40 17.96
N TYR A 135 -0.10 -11.59 17.03
CA TYR A 135 -1.50 -11.68 16.59
C TYR A 135 -1.68 -12.40 15.25
N LYS A 136 -0.60 -12.95 14.69
CA LYS A 136 -0.58 -13.67 13.41
C LYS A 136 -1.12 -12.82 12.25
N ILE A 137 -0.76 -11.54 12.21
CA ILE A 137 -1.35 -10.57 11.28
C ILE A 137 -1.06 -10.94 9.84
N MET A 138 0.19 -11.27 9.48
CA MET A 138 0.54 -11.66 8.10
C MET A 138 -0.19 -12.92 7.64
N GLU A 139 -0.31 -13.93 8.50
CA GLU A 139 -1.03 -15.18 8.22
C GLU A 139 -2.52 -14.93 7.96
N LYS A 140 -3.12 -13.97 8.68
CA LYS A 140 -4.52 -13.57 8.46
C LYS A 140 -4.71 -12.75 7.19
N ILE A 141 -3.77 -11.86 6.88
CA ILE A 141 -3.77 -11.12 5.60
C ILE A 141 -3.62 -12.09 4.42
N GLU A 142 -2.79 -13.13 4.55
CA GLU A 142 -2.64 -14.18 3.54
C GLU A 142 -3.99 -14.83 3.19
N LYS A 143 -4.76 -15.24 4.20
CA LYS A 143 -6.11 -15.80 4.01
C LYS A 143 -7.05 -14.84 3.27
N CYS A 144 -6.93 -13.53 3.52
CA CYS A 144 -7.72 -12.52 2.82
C CYS A 144 -7.40 -12.41 1.32
N LEU A 145 -6.29 -12.98 0.82
CA LEU A 145 -6.02 -13.05 -0.63
C LEU A 145 -6.85 -14.13 -1.35
N GLU A 146 -7.36 -15.11 -0.60
CA GLU A 146 -8.14 -16.24 -1.12
C GLU A 146 -9.64 -15.90 -1.25
N THR A 147 -10.06 -14.73 -0.75
CA THR A 147 -11.44 -14.27 -0.82
C THR A 147 -11.93 -14.11 -2.27
N GLN A 148 -13.25 -14.27 -2.45
CA GLN A 148 -13.95 -13.92 -3.69
C GLN A 148 -14.51 -12.48 -3.66
N ASN A 149 -14.48 -11.82 -2.50
CA ASN A 149 -14.90 -10.43 -2.37
C ASN A 149 -13.80 -9.49 -2.88
N ILE A 150 -14.05 -8.80 -4.00
CA ILE A 150 -13.06 -7.96 -4.67
C ILE A 150 -12.60 -6.79 -3.78
N GLU A 151 -13.46 -6.22 -2.93
CA GLU A 151 -13.07 -5.11 -2.06
C GLU A 151 -12.08 -5.58 -0.98
N ILE A 152 -12.38 -6.69 -0.31
CA ILE A 152 -11.47 -7.29 0.68
C ILE A 152 -10.14 -7.64 0.03
N LEU A 153 -10.19 -8.24 -1.16
CA LEU A 153 -9.00 -8.61 -1.93
C LEU A 153 -8.13 -7.37 -2.25
N ILE A 154 -8.72 -6.31 -2.80
CA ILE A 154 -8.02 -5.06 -3.14
C ILE A 154 -7.32 -4.46 -1.90
N VAL A 155 -8.02 -4.43 -0.76
CA VAL A 155 -7.46 -3.88 0.47
C VAL A 155 -6.37 -4.79 1.03
N ALA A 156 -6.51 -6.11 0.96
CA ALA A 156 -5.48 -7.06 1.38
C ALA A 156 -4.19 -6.92 0.57
N ILE A 157 -4.32 -6.83 -0.77
CA ILE A 157 -3.18 -6.59 -1.68
C ILE A 157 -2.45 -5.30 -1.30
N SER A 158 -3.22 -4.21 -1.14
CA SER A 158 -2.67 -2.90 -0.77
C SER A 158 -1.98 -2.93 0.59
N THR A 159 -2.54 -3.67 1.54
CA THR A 159 -1.99 -3.86 2.89
C THR A 159 -0.62 -4.54 2.81
N ILE A 160 -0.48 -5.60 2.03
CA ILE A 160 0.82 -6.26 1.82
C ILE A 160 1.83 -5.31 1.20
N GLY A 161 1.42 -4.53 0.19
CA GLY A 161 2.28 -3.52 -0.42
C GLY A 161 2.73 -2.41 0.54
N LEU A 162 1.88 -2.02 1.50
CA LEU A 162 2.19 -1.06 2.56
C LEU A 162 3.14 -1.65 3.59
N VAL A 163 2.88 -2.87 4.08
CA VAL A 163 3.79 -3.55 5.02
C VAL A 163 5.16 -3.76 4.39
N GLY A 164 5.21 -4.18 3.12
CA GLY A 164 6.45 -4.45 2.40
C GLY A 164 7.19 -3.22 1.87
N SER A 165 6.79 -1.99 2.23
CA SER A 165 7.34 -0.75 1.62
C SER A 165 8.64 -0.25 2.25
N HIS A 166 9.23 -1.01 3.18
CA HIS A 166 10.52 -0.71 3.82
C HIS A 166 11.29 -1.98 4.24
N PRO A 167 12.58 -1.89 4.62
CA PRO A 167 13.44 -3.07 4.79
C PRO A 167 13.00 -4.06 5.87
N THR A 168 12.46 -3.59 7.00
CA THR A 168 11.99 -4.50 8.07
C THR A 168 10.68 -5.16 7.67
N GLY A 169 9.82 -4.43 6.99
CA GLY A 169 8.55 -4.91 6.44
C GLY A 169 8.71 -5.99 5.38
N LEU A 170 9.69 -5.85 4.48
CA LEU A 170 10.03 -6.89 3.51
C LEU A 170 10.36 -8.24 4.17
N LYS A 171 10.99 -8.24 5.35
CA LYS A 171 11.31 -9.48 6.09
C LYS A 171 10.07 -10.17 6.65
N LEU A 172 8.96 -9.47 6.81
CA LEU A 172 7.68 -10.02 7.25
C LEU A 172 6.92 -10.74 6.13
N LEU A 173 7.33 -10.52 4.87
CA LEU A 173 6.71 -11.16 3.72
C LEU A 173 7.25 -12.59 3.58
N SER A 174 6.55 -13.55 4.16
CA SER A 174 6.92 -14.96 4.07
C SER A 174 6.86 -15.49 2.63
N ASP A 175 7.60 -16.57 2.38
CA ASP A 175 7.57 -17.28 1.11
C ASP A 175 6.17 -17.78 0.73
N SER A 176 5.39 -18.24 1.72
CA SER A 176 3.99 -18.66 1.53
C SER A 176 3.13 -17.49 1.05
N LEU A 177 3.18 -16.36 1.77
CA LEU A 177 2.40 -15.17 1.45
C LEU A 177 2.72 -14.66 0.05
N LEU A 178 4.02 -14.57 -0.30
CA LEU A 178 4.44 -14.14 -1.62
C LEU A 178 3.97 -15.13 -2.70
N THR A 179 4.02 -16.42 -2.45
CA THR A 179 3.52 -17.44 -3.40
C THR A 179 2.02 -17.27 -3.64
N THR A 180 1.22 -17.13 -2.58
CA THR A 180 -0.21 -16.87 -2.66
C THR A 180 -0.51 -15.56 -3.40
N PHE A 181 0.20 -14.48 -3.07
CA PHE A 181 0.08 -13.18 -3.70
C PHE A 181 0.35 -13.23 -5.21
N PHE A 182 1.48 -13.83 -5.62
CA PHE A 182 1.86 -13.88 -7.03
C PHE A 182 0.99 -14.86 -7.85
N SER A 183 0.53 -15.97 -7.25
CA SER A 183 -0.42 -16.87 -7.91
C SER A 183 -1.74 -16.16 -8.26
N ARG A 184 -2.23 -15.28 -7.38
CA ARG A 184 -3.43 -14.47 -7.64
C ARG A 184 -3.16 -13.36 -8.65
N TYR A 185 -1.98 -12.73 -8.60
CA TYR A 185 -1.57 -11.73 -9.59
C TYR A 185 -1.59 -12.26 -11.03
N GLU A 186 -1.14 -13.51 -11.28
CA GLU A 186 -1.10 -14.11 -12.62
C GLU A 186 -2.44 -14.11 -13.35
N THR A 187 -3.54 -14.20 -12.59
CA THR A 187 -4.92 -14.24 -13.13
C THR A 187 -5.66 -12.91 -13.00
N ALA A 188 -5.05 -11.90 -12.39
CA ALA A 188 -5.67 -10.61 -12.16
C ALA A 188 -5.85 -9.81 -13.46
N VAL A 189 -6.93 -9.03 -13.54
CA VAL A 189 -7.24 -8.13 -14.66
C VAL A 189 -7.76 -6.79 -14.13
N GLY A 190 -7.74 -5.76 -14.98
CA GLY A 190 -8.28 -4.43 -14.69
C GLY A 190 -7.75 -3.81 -13.39
N GLN A 191 -8.66 -3.22 -12.60
CA GLN A 191 -8.34 -2.56 -11.34
C GLN A 191 -7.59 -3.47 -10.35
N VAL A 192 -7.94 -4.76 -10.25
CA VAL A 192 -7.25 -5.69 -9.33
C VAL A 192 -5.78 -5.84 -9.74
N LYS A 193 -5.51 -6.00 -11.03
CA LYS A 193 -4.14 -6.06 -11.55
C LYS A 193 -3.38 -4.76 -11.30
N ALA A 194 -4.04 -3.61 -11.47
CA ALA A 194 -3.43 -2.31 -11.17
C ALA A 194 -2.98 -2.22 -9.70
N VAL A 195 -3.82 -2.67 -8.76
CA VAL A 195 -3.49 -2.65 -7.32
C VAL A 195 -2.36 -3.61 -6.97
N TYR A 196 -2.30 -4.79 -7.60
CA TYR A 196 -1.15 -5.69 -7.50
C TYR A 196 0.13 -5.02 -7.95
N LEU A 197 0.14 -4.42 -9.16
CA LEU A 197 1.32 -3.75 -9.71
C LEU A 197 1.76 -2.55 -8.85
N GLN A 198 0.82 -1.78 -8.29
CA GLN A 198 1.13 -0.70 -7.34
C GLN A 198 1.75 -1.23 -6.05
N SER A 199 1.26 -2.36 -5.54
CA SER A 199 1.80 -2.98 -4.33
C SER A 199 3.19 -3.57 -4.58
N ILE A 200 3.39 -4.20 -5.74
CA ILE A 200 4.69 -4.67 -6.21
C ILE A 200 5.67 -3.52 -6.37
N SER A 201 5.25 -2.38 -6.93
CA SER A 201 6.14 -1.23 -7.10
C SER A 201 6.59 -0.66 -5.75
N LYS A 202 5.73 -0.62 -4.73
CA LYS A 202 6.11 -0.26 -3.35
C LYS A 202 7.17 -1.21 -2.79
N MET A 203 6.93 -2.52 -2.89
CA MET A 203 7.86 -3.54 -2.40
C MET A 203 9.21 -3.53 -3.12
N ILE A 204 9.22 -3.33 -4.43
CA ILE A 204 10.46 -3.21 -5.20
C ILE A 204 11.15 -1.88 -4.91
N SER A 205 10.44 -0.78 -4.64
CA SER A 205 11.07 0.54 -4.43
C SER A 205 11.88 0.68 -3.13
N VAL A 206 11.90 -0.35 -2.28
CA VAL A 206 12.60 -0.35 -1.00
C VAL A 206 14.11 -0.26 -1.21
N ARG A 207 14.75 0.68 -0.51
CA ARG A 207 16.20 0.89 -0.57
C ARG A 207 16.76 1.19 0.80
N ASP A 208 17.86 0.54 1.16
CA ASP A 208 18.68 0.90 2.32
C ASP A 208 20.20 0.83 2.03
N GLY A 209 20.56 0.57 0.77
CA GLY A 209 21.95 0.41 0.33
C GLY A 209 22.58 -0.92 0.72
N THR A 210 21.83 -1.85 1.33
CA THR A 210 22.34 -3.17 1.70
C THR A 210 22.12 -4.19 0.59
N GLU A 211 23.04 -5.15 0.50
CA GLU A 211 22.91 -6.30 -0.40
C GLU A 211 21.64 -7.12 -0.12
N GLN A 212 21.22 -7.20 1.15
CA GLN A 212 20.02 -7.94 1.53
C GLN A 212 18.75 -7.36 0.90
N VAL A 213 18.61 -6.04 0.86
CA VAL A 213 17.46 -5.40 0.19
C VAL A 213 17.53 -5.56 -1.33
N GLU A 214 18.72 -5.48 -1.93
CA GLU A 214 18.89 -5.77 -3.37
C GLU A 214 18.44 -7.21 -3.69
N ILE A 215 18.83 -8.20 -2.88
CA ILE A 215 18.41 -9.61 -3.04
C ILE A 215 16.89 -9.75 -2.84
N SER A 216 16.32 -9.16 -1.78
CA SER A 216 14.89 -9.27 -1.49
C SER A 216 14.03 -8.63 -2.58
N THR A 217 14.42 -7.46 -3.10
CA THR A 217 13.69 -6.78 -4.19
C THR A 217 13.84 -7.51 -5.53
N MET A 218 15.02 -8.06 -5.83
CA MET A 218 15.25 -8.95 -6.98
C MET A 218 14.36 -10.20 -6.91
N ASN A 219 14.27 -10.85 -5.75
CA ASN A 219 13.41 -12.03 -5.55
C ASN A 219 11.93 -11.71 -5.79
N ILE A 220 11.46 -10.51 -5.41
CA ILE A 220 10.08 -10.06 -5.69
C ILE A 220 9.89 -9.84 -7.19
N TYR A 221 10.87 -9.24 -7.88
CA TYR A 221 10.83 -9.05 -9.33
C TYR A 221 10.74 -10.38 -10.10
N GLU A 222 11.55 -11.38 -9.72
CA GLU A 222 11.60 -12.69 -10.37
C GLU A 222 10.27 -13.45 -10.27
N ARG A 223 9.49 -13.22 -9.21
CA ARG A 223 8.16 -13.82 -9.02
C ARG A 223 7.07 -13.26 -9.94
N ILE A 224 7.27 -12.11 -10.58
CA ILE A 224 6.30 -11.55 -11.53
C ILE A 224 6.14 -12.47 -12.76
N GLN A 225 7.19 -13.21 -13.14
CA GLN A 225 7.21 -14.23 -14.20
C GLN A 225 6.52 -13.84 -15.52
N GLY A 226 6.76 -12.61 -15.99
CA GLY A 226 6.19 -12.16 -17.26
C GLY A 226 6.69 -12.95 -18.48
N ARG A 227 5.87 -13.05 -19.54
CA ARG A 227 6.21 -13.72 -20.80
C ARG A 227 6.22 -12.72 -21.97
N PRO A 228 7.29 -12.65 -22.78
CA PRO A 228 8.52 -13.47 -22.74
C PRO A 228 9.51 -13.08 -21.62
N SER A 229 9.34 -11.92 -21.00
CA SER A 229 10.03 -11.53 -19.76
C SER A 229 9.14 -10.59 -18.95
N THR A 230 9.48 -10.38 -17.67
CA THR A 230 8.78 -9.42 -16.81
C THR A 230 8.83 -8.01 -17.39
N LEU A 231 10.00 -7.51 -17.84
CA LEU A 231 10.10 -6.17 -18.44
C LEU A 231 9.22 -6.02 -19.68
N LEU A 232 9.24 -7.00 -20.59
CA LEU A 232 8.44 -6.94 -21.81
C LEU A 232 6.94 -7.02 -21.54
N SER A 233 6.56 -7.77 -20.49
CA SER A 233 5.17 -7.80 -20.01
C SER A 233 4.75 -6.44 -19.47
N LEU A 234 5.59 -5.79 -18.65
CA LEU A 234 5.31 -4.43 -18.14
C LEU A 234 5.18 -3.40 -19.28
N ILE A 235 6.00 -3.49 -20.32
CA ILE A 235 5.85 -2.63 -21.52
C ILE A 235 4.51 -2.88 -22.22
N LYS A 236 4.08 -4.14 -22.33
CA LYS A 236 2.79 -4.49 -22.93
C LYS A 236 1.63 -3.90 -22.13
N GLU A 237 1.69 -3.97 -20.80
CA GLU A 237 0.70 -3.37 -19.90
C GLU A 237 0.73 -1.83 -19.97
N ALA A 238 1.91 -1.22 -20.03
CA ALA A 238 2.08 0.23 -20.18
C ALA A 238 1.60 0.80 -21.52
N LYS A 239 1.33 -0.06 -22.51
CA LYS A 239 0.73 0.30 -23.81
C LYS A 239 -0.79 0.14 -23.84
N GLN A 240 -1.41 -0.41 -22.79
CA GLN A 240 -2.86 -0.57 -22.74
C GLN A 240 -3.55 0.79 -22.56
N PRO A 241 -4.79 0.94 -23.07
CA PRO A 241 -5.56 2.18 -22.91
C PRO A 241 -6.08 2.40 -21.48
N GLU A 242 -6.09 1.35 -20.63
CA GLU A 242 -6.53 1.46 -19.24
C GLU A 242 -5.45 2.16 -18.39
N ASP A 243 -5.73 3.38 -17.95
CA ASP A 243 -4.75 4.22 -17.25
C ASP A 243 -4.26 3.62 -15.93
N SER A 244 -5.11 2.90 -15.19
CA SER A 244 -4.75 2.36 -13.86
C SER A 244 -3.61 1.34 -13.94
N VAL A 245 -3.75 0.33 -14.79
CA VAL A 245 -2.76 -0.73 -15.03
C VAL A 245 -1.52 -0.15 -15.70
N ARG A 246 -1.71 0.76 -16.65
CA ARG A 246 -0.64 1.43 -17.38
C ARG A 246 0.27 2.24 -16.45
N VAL A 247 -0.31 3.10 -15.61
CA VAL A 247 0.41 3.88 -14.59
C VAL A 247 1.13 2.97 -13.59
N ALA A 248 0.45 1.92 -13.11
CA ALA A 248 1.05 0.96 -12.20
C ALA A 248 2.25 0.23 -12.82
N SER A 249 2.19 -0.08 -14.12
CA SER A 249 3.29 -0.72 -14.85
C SER A 249 4.51 0.20 -14.97
N PHE A 250 4.29 1.50 -15.21
CA PHE A 250 5.37 2.49 -15.15
C PHE A 250 5.97 2.60 -13.76
N ALA A 251 5.15 2.58 -12.71
CA ALA A 251 5.64 2.60 -11.34
C ALA A 251 6.55 1.39 -11.03
N VAL A 252 6.19 0.18 -11.48
CA VAL A 252 7.06 -1.00 -11.34
C VAL A 252 8.36 -0.84 -12.13
N MET A 253 8.30 -0.35 -13.37
CA MET A 253 9.51 -0.08 -14.16
C MET A 253 10.42 0.95 -13.49
N GLN A 254 9.87 2.02 -12.91
CA GLN A 254 10.68 2.98 -12.16
C GLN A 254 11.26 2.35 -10.88
N ALA A 255 10.46 1.52 -10.19
CA ALA A 255 10.91 0.80 -8.99
C ALA A 255 12.15 -0.05 -9.29
N ILE A 256 12.12 -0.82 -10.38
CA ILE A 256 13.27 -1.62 -10.84
C ILE A 256 14.49 -0.72 -11.13
N ALA A 257 14.29 0.43 -11.77
CA ALA A 257 15.37 1.34 -12.15
C ALA A 257 16.14 1.94 -10.96
N TYR A 258 15.60 1.84 -9.74
CA TYR A 258 16.28 2.28 -8.53
C TYR A 258 17.43 1.36 -8.07
N HIS A 259 17.46 0.12 -8.57
CA HIS A 259 18.39 -0.91 -8.11
C HIS A 259 19.55 -1.13 -9.06
N ALA A 260 20.70 -1.54 -8.52
CA ALA A 260 21.87 -1.85 -9.35
C ALA A 260 21.58 -3.03 -10.27
N TRP A 261 20.92 -4.08 -9.76
CA TRP A 261 20.48 -5.23 -10.56
C TRP A 261 19.48 -4.80 -11.64
N GLY A 262 18.57 -3.87 -11.31
CA GLY A 262 17.53 -3.40 -12.23
C GLY A 262 18.07 -2.52 -13.36
N VAL A 263 19.04 -1.64 -13.07
CA VAL A 263 19.74 -0.85 -14.10
C VAL A 263 20.47 -1.76 -15.08
N GLN A 264 21.16 -2.80 -14.59
CA GLN A 264 21.84 -3.77 -15.45
C GLN A 264 20.86 -4.54 -16.33
N LEU A 265 19.79 -5.06 -15.73
CA LEU A 265 18.72 -5.77 -16.42
C LEU A 265 18.10 -4.92 -17.53
N MET A 266 17.79 -3.64 -17.25
CA MET A 266 17.21 -2.71 -18.23
C MET A 266 18.19 -2.37 -19.35
N ALA A 267 19.47 -2.14 -19.01
CA ALA A 267 20.52 -1.87 -20.00
C ALA A 267 20.72 -3.02 -20.99
N GLN A 268 20.47 -4.27 -20.57
CA GLN A 268 20.60 -5.46 -21.40
C GLN A 268 19.37 -5.72 -22.29
N SER A 269 18.25 -5.01 -22.09
CA SER A 269 17.04 -5.16 -22.91
C SER A 269 16.92 -4.06 -23.95
N ASN A 270 17.35 -4.37 -25.17
CA ASN A 270 17.23 -3.46 -26.33
C ASN A 270 15.78 -3.00 -26.55
N GLU A 271 14.81 -3.90 -26.40
CA GLU A 271 13.39 -3.58 -26.55
C GLU A 271 12.90 -2.58 -25.50
N PHE A 272 13.34 -2.71 -24.25
CA PHE A 272 13.04 -1.75 -23.20
C PHE A 272 13.66 -0.40 -23.49
N MET A 273 14.95 -0.37 -23.83
CA MET A 273 15.67 0.86 -24.15
C MET A 273 15.05 1.59 -25.34
N ASN A 274 14.72 0.86 -26.41
CA ASN A 274 14.02 1.40 -27.57
C ASN A 274 12.64 1.95 -27.22
N TYR A 275 11.89 1.26 -26.35
CA TYR A 275 10.56 1.73 -25.92
C TYR A 275 10.63 2.99 -25.05
N ILE A 276 11.55 3.06 -24.08
CA ILE A 276 11.60 4.18 -23.15
C ILE A 276 12.16 5.44 -23.83
N LEU A 277 13.18 5.31 -24.68
CA LEU A 277 13.81 6.42 -25.40
C LEU A 277 12.95 6.95 -26.56
N ASN A 278 12.07 6.12 -27.13
CA ASN A 278 11.22 6.56 -28.23
C ASN A 278 10.01 7.37 -27.72
N ARG A 279 10.09 8.70 -27.86
CA ARG A 279 9.01 9.64 -27.50
C ARG A 279 7.70 9.39 -28.23
N SER A 280 7.70 8.87 -29.47
CA SER A 280 6.46 8.66 -30.24
C SER A 280 5.63 7.49 -29.72
N THR A 281 6.19 6.65 -28.86
CA THR A 281 5.46 5.53 -28.24
C THR A 281 4.61 5.97 -27.04
N GLU A 282 4.49 7.29 -26.80
CA GLU A 282 3.70 7.83 -25.71
C GLU A 282 2.97 9.12 -26.10
N TYR A 283 1.65 9.10 -25.97
CA TYR A 283 0.75 10.16 -26.41
C TYR A 283 0.08 10.93 -25.27
N THR A 284 0.11 10.39 -24.04
CA THR A 284 -0.44 11.12 -22.88
C THR A 284 0.64 11.87 -22.12
N GLU A 285 0.29 13.04 -21.59
CA GLU A 285 1.18 13.85 -20.75
C GLU A 285 1.67 13.05 -19.53
N GLN A 286 0.77 12.32 -18.88
CA GLN A 286 1.10 11.48 -17.74
C GLN A 286 2.12 10.38 -18.09
N GLY A 287 1.94 9.70 -19.23
CA GLY A 287 2.88 8.67 -19.67
C GLY A 287 4.25 9.25 -20.01
N GLN A 288 4.28 10.44 -20.63
CA GLN A 288 5.54 11.16 -20.91
C GLN A 288 6.30 11.48 -19.62
N SER A 289 5.59 11.95 -18.59
CA SER A 289 6.16 12.22 -17.26
C SER A 289 6.71 10.95 -16.60
N TRP A 290 5.99 9.83 -16.70
CA TRP A 290 6.48 8.53 -16.22
C TRP A 290 7.74 8.05 -16.94
N LYS A 291 7.76 8.11 -18.28
CA LYS A 291 8.94 7.73 -19.06
C LYS A 291 10.14 8.60 -18.70
N TYR A 292 9.91 9.90 -18.59
CA TYR A 292 10.93 10.84 -18.17
C TYR A 292 11.46 10.50 -16.77
N ALA A 293 10.59 10.19 -15.82
CA ALA A 293 11.00 9.80 -14.46
C ALA A 293 11.84 8.51 -14.45
N ILE A 294 11.48 7.49 -15.23
CA ILE A 294 12.27 6.27 -15.39
C ILE A 294 13.65 6.59 -16.00
N ILE A 295 13.68 7.38 -17.06
CA ILE A 295 14.92 7.81 -17.73
C ILE A 295 15.83 8.59 -16.79
N GLN A 296 15.26 9.53 -16.03
CA GLN A 296 16.02 10.31 -15.05
C GLN A 296 16.58 9.40 -13.95
N THR A 297 15.80 8.43 -13.50
CA THR A 297 16.23 7.45 -12.50
C THR A 297 17.43 6.64 -13.02
N LEU A 298 17.33 6.08 -14.23
CA LEU A 298 18.43 5.35 -14.88
C LEU A 298 19.68 6.22 -15.07
N ALA A 299 19.50 7.44 -15.59
CA ALA A 299 20.61 8.35 -15.87
C ALA A 299 21.34 8.85 -14.60
N SER A 300 20.66 8.80 -13.45
CA SER A 300 21.19 9.23 -12.15
C SER A 300 21.77 8.09 -11.32
N ALA A 301 21.72 6.84 -11.81
CA ALA A 301 22.28 5.71 -11.08
C ALA A 301 23.82 5.87 -10.89
N PRO A 302 24.40 5.41 -9.77
CA PRO A 302 25.83 5.63 -9.45
C PRO A 302 26.81 5.23 -10.55
N ASP A 303 26.53 4.12 -11.26
CA ASP A 303 27.37 3.58 -12.34
C ASP A 303 26.71 3.73 -13.73
N ALA A 304 25.77 4.66 -13.89
CA ALA A 304 24.94 4.79 -15.08
C ALA A 304 25.76 4.83 -16.39
N SER A 305 26.83 5.62 -16.45
CA SER A 305 27.64 5.76 -17.66
C SER A 305 28.33 4.46 -18.09
N ARG A 306 28.71 3.63 -17.12
CA ARG A 306 29.38 2.35 -17.36
C ARG A 306 28.37 1.26 -17.74
N VAL A 307 27.25 1.18 -17.04
CA VAL A 307 26.27 0.10 -17.22
C VAL A 307 25.38 0.33 -18.44
N LEU A 308 24.93 1.56 -18.67
CA LEU A 308 24.04 1.90 -19.80
C LEU A 308 24.81 2.10 -21.12
N ASN A 309 26.13 2.21 -21.05
CA ASN A 309 27.05 2.26 -22.21
C ASN A 309 26.55 3.22 -23.31
N GLU A 310 26.26 2.71 -24.51
CA GLU A 310 25.83 3.51 -25.66
C GLU A 310 24.50 4.27 -25.44
N HIS A 311 23.65 3.77 -24.55
CA HIS A 311 22.39 4.43 -24.22
C HIS A 311 22.55 5.61 -23.26
N TYR A 312 23.66 5.70 -22.51
CA TYR A 312 23.82 6.74 -21.50
C TYR A 312 23.76 8.15 -22.11
N ALA A 313 24.41 8.36 -23.25
CA ALA A 313 24.40 9.65 -23.94
C ALA A 313 22.97 10.03 -24.40
N GLN A 314 22.20 9.05 -24.89
CA GLN A 314 20.81 9.27 -25.33
C GLN A 314 19.91 9.64 -24.15
N LEU A 315 20.05 8.95 -23.01
CA LEU A 315 19.33 9.26 -21.78
C LEU A 315 19.66 10.67 -21.28
N GLN A 316 20.94 11.07 -21.28
CA GLN A 316 21.37 12.41 -20.89
C GLN A 316 20.75 13.52 -21.78
N VAL A 317 20.71 13.29 -23.10
CA VAL A 317 20.02 14.21 -24.02
C VAL A 317 18.52 14.28 -23.70
N TYR A 318 17.88 13.13 -23.47
CA TYR A 318 16.46 13.07 -23.11
C TYR A 318 16.16 13.84 -21.83
N VAL A 319 16.98 13.66 -20.78
CA VAL A 319 16.86 14.37 -19.50
C VAL A 319 16.98 15.88 -19.71
N ARG A 320 17.99 16.36 -20.45
CA ARG A 320 18.17 17.80 -20.72
C ARG A 320 17.02 18.43 -21.49
N GLN A 321 16.39 17.67 -22.39
CA GLN A 321 15.25 18.13 -23.17
C GLN A 321 13.96 18.21 -22.35
N GLY A 322 13.82 17.39 -21.31
CA GLY A 322 12.61 17.32 -20.49
C GLY A 322 11.54 16.34 -21.01
N ALA A 323 10.49 16.16 -20.20
CA ALA A 323 9.42 15.19 -20.45
C ALA A 323 8.62 15.48 -21.72
N HIS A 324 8.26 16.75 -21.96
CA HIS A 324 7.34 17.16 -23.02
C HIS A 324 8.02 17.73 -24.27
N PHE A 325 9.33 17.49 -24.43
CA PHE A 325 10.05 17.94 -25.62
C PHE A 325 9.47 17.33 -26.89
N LYS A 326 9.18 18.20 -27.87
CA LYS A 326 8.72 17.83 -29.21
C LYS A 326 9.75 18.27 -30.23
N ILE A 327 10.12 17.35 -31.13
CA ILE A 327 10.92 17.68 -32.30
C ILE A 327 9.99 18.47 -33.24
N LEU A 328 10.34 19.72 -33.54
CA LEU A 328 9.66 20.48 -34.58
C LEU A 328 10.06 19.89 -35.92
N GLU A 329 9.12 19.26 -36.62
CA GLU A 329 9.35 18.94 -38.03
C GLU A 329 9.40 20.25 -38.82
N PRO A 330 10.39 20.44 -39.71
CA PRO A 330 10.41 21.61 -40.58
C PRO A 330 9.14 21.59 -41.44
N ALA A 331 8.34 22.64 -41.35
CA ALA A 331 7.15 22.80 -42.17
C ALA A 331 7.56 22.67 -43.64
N ALA A 332 7.09 21.61 -44.31
CA ALA A 332 7.22 21.50 -45.75
C ALA A 332 6.61 22.76 -46.35
N ALA A 333 7.44 23.57 -47.02
CA ALA A 333 6.99 24.72 -47.77
C ALA A 333 5.98 24.20 -48.79
N VAL A 334 4.71 24.55 -48.59
CA VAL A 334 3.66 24.35 -49.59
C VAL A 334 3.97 25.32 -50.72
N GLU A 335 4.80 24.89 -51.67
CA GLU A 335 4.94 25.55 -52.96
C GLU A 335 3.64 25.31 -53.74
N ASN A 336 2.71 26.25 -53.63
CA ASN A 336 1.63 26.39 -54.60
C ASN A 336 2.24 26.84 -55.93
N SER A 337 2.24 25.96 -56.94
CA SER A 337 2.43 26.29 -58.35
C SER A 337 1.13 26.08 -59.12
#